data_AF-A0A2T1CSW9-F1
#
_entry.id   AF-A0A2T1CSW9-F1
#
_cell.length_a   1.000
_cell.length_b   1.000
_cell.length_c   1.000
_cell.angle_alpha   90.00
_cell.angle_beta   90.00
_cell.angle_gamma   90.00
#
_symmetry.space_group_name_H-M   'P 1'
#
loop_
_entity.id
_entity.type
_entity.pdbx_description
1 polymer ?
#
loop_
_entity_poly.entity_id
_entity_poly.type
_entity_poly.pdbx_seq_one_letter_code
_entity_poly.pdbx_strand_id
1 'polypeptide(L)'
;MAKTLPKTTYKELLFLLLRRRKRLKVVGESMLPLLQPGDEILLDPDAYRKCLPQIGDIIVIMHPLQSDLTIVKRITAINNHDGYFVTGDNARASTDSRHWGTIKFSNILGKVTSQFS
;
A
#
# COMPACT_ATOMS: atom_id res chain seq x y z
N MET A 1 15.26 -12.91 0.36
CA MET A 1 13.90 -13.45 0.60
C MET A 1 12.95 -12.73 -0.34
N ALA A 2 12.18 -13.46 -1.15
CA ALA A 2 11.18 -12.86 -2.02
C ALA A 2 10.11 -12.15 -1.16
N LYS A 3 9.86 -10.87 -1.42
CA LYS A 3 8.86 -10.08 -0.70
C LYS A 3 7.47 -10.49 -1.19
N THR A 4 6.78 -11.36 -0.46
CA THR A 4 5.45 -11.87 -0.84
C THR A 4 4.34 -11.22 0.00
N LEU A 5 3.16 -11.08 -0.61
CA LEU A 5 1.93 -10.69 0.07
C LEU A 5 1.11 -11.98 0.30
N PRO A 6 0.52 -12.20 1.49
CA PRO A 6 -0.24 -13.42 1.72
C PRO A 6 -1.52 -13.43 0.87
N LYS A 7 -2.01 -14.63 0.58
CA LYS A 7 -3.31 -14.78 -0.08
C LYS A 7 -4.46 -14.53 0.89
N THR A 8 -5.57 -14.05 0.36
CA THR A 8 -6.78 -13.76 1.15
C THR A 8 -7.27 -15.04 1.85
N THR A 9 -7.46 -14.96 3.17
CA THR A 9 -7.93 -16.06 4.02
C THR A 9 -9.40 -15.88 4.39
N TYR A 10 -10.06 -16.91 4.95
CA TYR A 10 -11.43 -16.79 5.46
C TYR A 10 -11.60 -15.69 6.50
N LYS A 11 -10.57 -15.42 7.32
CA LYS A 11 -10.58 -14.32 8.28
C LYS A 11 -10.61 -12.96 7.58
N GLU A 12 -9.85 -12.79 6.52
CA GLU A 12 -9.85 -11.56 5.71
C GLU A 12 -11.19 -11.40 4.96
N LEU A 13 -11.80 -12.48 4.48
CA LEU A 13 -13.16 -12.46 3.92
C LEU A 13 -14.21 -12.07 4.97
N LEU A 14 -14.11 -12.59 6.18
CA LEU A 14 -14.98 -12.18 7.30
C LEU A 14 -14.80 -10.69 7.59
N PHE A 15 -13.57 -10.18 7.64
CA PHE A 15 -13.34 -8.75 7.84
C PHE A 15 -13.83 -7.90 6.68
N LEU A 16 -13.79 -8.41 5.45
CA LEU A 16 -14.40 -7.76 4.29
C LEU A 16 -15.93 -7.67 4.45
N LEU A 17 -16.59 -8.78 4.84
CA LEU A 17 -18.03 -8.81 5.11
C LEU A 17 -18.43 -7.85 6.24
N LEU A 18 -17.61 -7.78 7.29
CA LEU A 18 -17.78 -6.86 8.41
C LEU A 18 -17.37 -5.39 8.07
N ARG A 19 -17.07 -5.08 6.80
CA ARG A 19 -16.63 -3.75 6.31
C ARG A 19 -15.37 -3.21 6.99
N ARG A 20 -14.54 -4.09 7.57
CA ARG A 20 -13.24 -3.77 8.17
C ARG A 20 -12.08 -3.89 7.17
N ARG A 21 -12.34 -4.43 5.98
CA ARG A 21 -11.43 -4.39 4.82
C ARG A 21 -12.11 -3.68 3.66
N LYS A 22 -11.32 -3.05 2.81
CA LYS A 22 -11.76 -2.54 1.51
C LYS A 22 -11.09 -3.34 0.41
N ARG A 23 -11.87 -3.80 -0.57
CA ARG A 23 -11.33 -4.42 -1.78
C ARG A 23 -10.98 -3.34 -2.79
N LEU A 24 -9.78 -3.41 -3.36
CA LEU A 24 -9.27 -2.50 -4.38
C LEU A 24 -8.70 -3.28 -5.55
N LYS A 25 -8.73 -2.69 -6.74
CA LYS A 25 -8.13 -3.24 -7.95
C LYS A 25 -6.85 -2.49 -8.29
N VAL A 26 -5.77 -3.21 -8.56
CA VAL A 26 -4.50 -2.65 -9.00
C VAL A 26 -4.61 -2.30 -10.49
N VAL A 27 -4.25 -1.07 -10.86
CA VAL A 27 -4.34 -0.59 -12.24
C VAL A 27 -2.95 -0.45 -12.89
N GLY A 28 -1.93 -0.05 -12.13
CA GLY A 28 -0.59 0.24 -12.66
C GLY A 28 0.46 -0.82 -12.33
N GLU A 29 1.59 -0.76 -13.04
CA GLU A 29 2.68 -1.75 -12.99
C GLU A 29 3.74 -1.48 -11.91
N SER A 30 3.55 -0.44 -11.10
CA SER A 30 4.60 0.05 -10.19
C SER A 30 4.96 -0.92 -9.06
N MET A 31 4.13 -1.94 -8.81
CA MET A 31 4.33 -2.95 -7.78
C MET A 31 4.69 -4.32 -8.35
N LEU A 32 5.02 -4.41 -9.65
CA LEU A 32 5.55 -5.63 -10.26
C LEU A 32 6.90 -6.03 -9.60
N PRO A 33 7.20 -7.34 -9.51
CA PRO A 33 6.38 -8.46 -9.99
C PRO A 33 5.30 -8.92 -8.98
N LEU A 34 5.23 -8.28 -7.80
CA LEU A 34 4.37 -8.75 -6.71
C LEU A 34 2.88 -8.54 -6.99
N LEU A 35 2.51 -7.36 -7.50
CA LEU A 35 1.14 -7.03 -7.87
C LEU A 35 1.09 -6.65 -9.35
N GLN A 36 0.23 -7.35 -10.10
CA GLN A 36 0.00 -7.13 -11.51
C GLN A 36 -1.23 -6.22 -11.73
N PRO A 37 -1.27 -5.45 -12.83
CA PRO A 37 -2.50 -4.79 -13.25
C PRO A 37 -3.64 -5.80 -13.37
N GLY A 38 -4.76 -5.52 -12.71
CA GLY A 38 -5.90 -6.42 -12.62
C GLY A 38 -6.05 -7.11 -11.27
N ASP A 39 -4.98 -7.25 -10.49
CA ASP A 39 -5.03 -7.91 -9.18
C ASP A 39 -6.01 -7.22 -8.24
N GLU A 40 -6.81 -8.01 -7.53
CA GLU A 40 -7.63 -7.52 -6.43
C GLU A 40 -6.87 -7.69 -5.11
N ILE A 41 -6.83 -6.63 -4.30
CA ILE A 41 -6.16 -6.60 -3.01
C ILE A 41 -7.12 -6.17 -1.90
N LEU A 42 -6.83 -6.59 -0.67
CA LEU A 42 -7.51 -6.14 0.53
C LEU A 42 -6.67 -5.09 1.25
N LEU A 43 -7.32 -3.97 1.53
CA LEU A 43 -6.82 -2.86 2.34
C LEU A 43 -7.44 -2.94 3.73
N ASP A 44 -6.62 -2.84 4.76
CA ASP A 44 -7.04 -2.53 6.13
C ASP A 44 -6.85 -1.02 6.40
N PRO A 45 -7.94 -0.22 6.40
CA PRO A 45 -7.87 1.21 6.70
C PRO A 45 -7.49 1.50 8.16
N ASP A 46 -7.68 0.52 9.04
CA ASP A 46 -7.50 0.65 10.48
C ASP A 46 -6.19 0.06 10.97
N ALA A 47 -5.34 -0.44 10.05
CA ALA A 47 -4.08 -1.12 10.36
C ALA A 47 -3.22 -0.32 11.33
N TYR A 48 -3.24 1.01 11.21
CA TYR A 48 -2.38 1.92 11.96
C TYR A 48 -3.08 2.63 13.12
N ARG A 49 -4.25 2.15 13.57
CA ARG A 49 -4.89 2.70 14.78
C ARG A 49 -4.13 2.40 16.06
N LYS A 50 -3.38 1.29 16.10
CA LYS A 50 -2.68 0.80 17.30
C LYS A 50 -1.17 0.67 17.12
N CYS A 51 -0.67 0.77 15.89
CA CYS A 51 0.75 0.68 15.57
C CYS A 51 1.09 1.66 14.46
N LEU A 52 2.37 2.07 14.40
CA LEU A 52 2.87 2.94 13.35
C LEU A 52 3.21 2.13 12.08
N PRO A 53 3.10 2.73 10.88
CA PRO A 53 3.58 2.13 9.65
C PRO A 53 5.07 1.79 9.71
N GLN A 54 5.44 0.64 9.17
CA GLN A 54 6.78 0.09 9.26
C GLN A 54 7.44 -0.07 7.89
N ILE A 55 8.78 -0.12 7.86
CA ILE A 55 9.53 -0.42 6.65
C ILE A 55 9.10 -1.79 6.13
N GLY A 56 8.81 -1.85 4.83
CA GLY A 56 8.33 -3.04 4.15
C GLY A 56 6.81 -3.11 4.00
N ASP A 57 6.04 -2.32 4.74
CA ASP A 57 4.58 -2.27 4.59
C ASP A 57 4.20 -1.82 3.18
N ILE A 58 3.27 -2.56 2.56
CA ILE A 58 2.60 -2.12 1.33
C ILE A 58 1.38 -1.33 1.77
N ILE A 59 1.31 -0.09 1.31
CA ILE A 59 0.28 0.86 1.72
C ILE A 59 -0.42 1.45 0.52
N VAL A 60 -1.66 1.83 0.76
CA VAL A 60 -2.43 2.64 -0.16
C VAL A 60 -2.35 4.07 0.34
N ILE A 61 -2.01 5.00 -0.56
CA ILE A 61 -1.87 6.41 -0.23
C ILE A 61 -2.68 7.26 -1.19
N MET A 62 -3.10 8.43 -0.71
CA MET A 62 -3.51 9.54 -1.57
C MET A 62 -2.26 10.23 -2.12
N HIS A 63 -2.19 10.42 -3.43
CA HIS A 63 -1.05 11.03 -4.09
C HIS A 63 -0.85 12.47 -3.57
N PRO A 64 0.37 12.85 -3.14
CA PRO A 64 0.59 14.10 -2.41
C PRO A 64 0.31 15.36 -3.25
N LEU A 65 0.46 15.27 -4.57
CA LEU A 65 0.22 16.38 -5.51
C LEU A 65 -1.10 16.26 -6.29
N GLN A 66 -1.84 15.15 -6.13
CA GLN A 66 -3.07 14.86 -6.89
C GLN A 66 -4.07 14.17 -5.96
N SER A 67 -4.88 14.94 -5.25
CA SER A 67 -5.76 14.42 -4.17
C SER A 67 -6.75 13.35 -4.62
N ASP A 68 -7.12 13.33 -5.90
CA ASP A 68 -8.09 12.38 -6.43
C ASP A 68 -7.45 11.05 -6.87
N LEU A 69 -6.12 10.97 -6.83
CA LEU A 69 -5.38 9.78 -7.24
C LEU A 69 -4.93 8.97 -6.02
N THR A 70 -5.38 7.72 -5.97
CA THR A 70 -4.94 6.75 -4.95
C THR A 70 -3.95 5.76 -5.56
N ILE A 71 -2.82 5.53 -4.90
CA ILE A 71 -1.76 4.65 -5.40
C ILE A 71 -1.28 3.65 -4.34
N VAL A 72 -0.81 2.50 -4.79
CA VAL A 72 -0.19 1.47 -3.95
C VAL A 72 1.33 1.60 -4.03
N LYS A 73 2.01 1.67 -2.89
CA LYS A 73 3.48 1.74 -2.77
C LYS A 73 3.96 0.97 -1.55
N ARG A 74 5.27 0.78 -1.44
CA ARG A 74 5.92 0.18 -0.27
C ARG A 74 6.70 1.22 0.51
N ILE A 75 6.60 1.19 1.84
CA ILE A 75 7.49 1.97 2.70
C ILE A 75 8.90 1.37 2.63
N THR A 76 9.88 2.16 2.21
CA THR A 76 11.29 1.72 2.10
C THR A 76 12.21 2.43 3.06
N ALA A 77 11.86 3.62 3.52
CA ALA A 77 12.54 4.27 4.64
C ALA A 77 11.55 5.08 5.48
N ILE A 78 11.91 5.29 6.74
CA ILE A 78 11.18 6.14 7.68
C ILE A 78 12.17 7.18 8.19
N ASN A 79 11.80 8.45 8.06
CA ASN A 79 12.53 9.57 8.62
C ASN A 79 11.71 10.14 9.77
N ASN A 80 12.28 10.16 10.97
CA ASN A 80 11.61 10.60 12.19
C ASN A 80 11.12 12.06 12.12
N HIS A 81 11.70 12.88 11.25
CA HIS A 81 11.33 14.28 11.06
C HIS A 81 10.48 14.50 9.81
N ASP A 82 10.81 13.82 8.71
CA ASP A 82 10.23 14.11 7.39
C ASP A 82 9.12 13.15 6.95
N GLY A 83 8.89 12.05 7.68
CA GLY A 83 7.81 11.09 7.42
C GLY A 83 8.26 9.82 6.70
N TYR A 84 7.47 9.35 5.75
CA TYR A 84 7.67 8.04 5.10
C TYR A 84 8.19 8.19 3.68
N PHE A 85 9.27 7.48 3.36
CA PHE A 85 9.73 7.34 1.99
C PHE A 85 9.11 6.09 1.38
N VAL A 86 8.36 6.26 0.29
CA VAL A 86 7.61 5.18 -0.35
C VAL A 86 8.07 4.97 -1.78
N THR A 87 8.26 3.72 -2.18
CA THR A 87 8.66 3.37 -3.55
C THR A 87 7.81 2.24 -4.11
N GLY A 88 7.69 2.21 -5.43
CA GLY A 88 7.18 1.02 -6.12
C GLY A 88 8.26 -0.07 -6.17
N ASP A 89 7.84 -1.33 -6.16
CA ASP A 89 8.76 -2.46 -6.34
C ASP A 89 9.34 -2.50 -7.77
N ASN A 90 8.60 -1.98 -8.75
CA ASN A 90 9.08 -1.76 -10.12
C ASN A 90 9.57 -0.31 -10.30
N ALA A 91 10.87 -0.11 -10.05
CA ALA A 91 11.51 1.19 -10.12
C ALA A 91 11.37 1.91 -11.48
N ARG A 92 11.26 1.15 -12.59
CA ARG A 92 11.15 1.67 -13.97
C ARG A 92 9.77 2.23 -14.30
N ALA A 93 8.71 1.69 -13.68
CA ALA A 93 7.32 2.09 -13.93
C ALA A 93 6.69 2.86 -12.75
N SER A 94 7.51 3.30 -11.78
CA SER A 94 7.01 3.90 -10.54
C SER A 94 7.37 5.38 -10.45
N THR A 95 6.35 6.24 -10.48
CA THR A 95 6.40 7.58 -9.88
C THR A 95 6.10 7.43 -8.38
N ASP A 96 7.04 7.85 -7.54
CA ASP A 96 7.03 7.62 -6.09
C ASP A 96 7.89 8.67 -5.36
N SER A 97 8.26 8.44 -4.09
CA SER A 97 9.03 9.39 -3.27
C SER A 97 10.35 9.84 -3.87
N ARG A 98 10.90 9.13 -4.87
CA ARG A 98 12.06 9.62 -5.64
C ARG A 98 11.78 10.91 -6.42
N HIS A 99 10.50 11.22 -6.68
CA HIS A 99 10.07 12.37 -7.46
C HIS A 99 9.49 13.50 -6.59
N TRP A 100 8.86 13.16 -5.46
CA TRP A 100 8.16 14.13 -4.60
C TRP A 100 8.63 14.15 -3.14
N GLY A 101 9.65 13.36 -2.78
CA GLY A 101 10.13 13.26 -1.40
C GLY A 101 9.22 12.40 -0.50
N THR A 102 9.32 12.62 0.80
CA THR A 102 8.56 11.86 1.80
C THR A 102 7.08 12.25 1.82
N ILE A 103 6.25 11.35 2.33
CA ILE A 103 4.83 11.60 2.61
C ILE A 103 4.56 11.63 4.12
N LYS A 104 3.51 12.34 4.52
CA LYS A 104 3.04 12.36 5.91
C LYS A 104 2.13 11.17 6.20
N PHE A 105 1.95 10.86 7.48
CA PHE A 105 1.01 9.82 7.92
C PHE A 105 -0.41 10.05 7.39
N SER A 106 -0.84 11.32 7.29
CA SER A 106 -2.16 11.72 6.78
C SER A 106 -2.41 11.32 5.32
N ASN A 107 -1.37 11.04 4.54
CA ASN A 107 -1.52 10.56 3.16
C ASN A 107 -1.84 9.05 3.11
N ILE A 108 -1.63 8.31 4.19
CA ILE A 108 -1.77 6.85 4.24
C ILE A 108 -3.22 6.48 4.51
N LEU A 109 -3.84 5.78 3.55
CA LEU A 109 -5.22 5.31 3.64
C LEU A 109 -5.36 3.97 4.36
N GLY A 110 -4.28 3.18 4.44
CA GLY A 110 -4.24 1.90 5.13
C GLY A 110 -3.13 0.98 4.64
N LYS A 111 -3.09 -0.24 5.20
CA LYS A 111 -2.14 -1.29 4.85
C LYS A 111 -2.78 -2.36 3.95
N VAL A 112 -2.08 -2.76 2.91
CA VAL A 112 -2.48 -3.92 2.09
C VAL A 112 -2.20 -5.19 2.89
N THR A 113 -3.24 -5.97 3.15
CA THR A 113 -3.16 -7.20 3.97
C THR A 113 -3.00 -8.45 3.13
N SER A 114 -3.73 -8.56 2.01
CA SER A 114 -3.69 -9.74 1.16
C SER A 114 -4.08 -9.44 -0.30
N GLN A 115 -3.80 -10.38 -1.20
CA GLN A 115 -4.32 -10.39 -2.56
C GLN A 115 -5.26 -11.59 -2.78
N PHE A 116 -6.30 -11.38 -3.59
CA PHE A 116 -7.09 -12.46 -4.16
C PHE A 116 -6.23 -13.08 -5.27
N SER A 117 -5.81 -14.33 -5.08
CA SER A 117 -5.03 -15.03 -6.11
C SER A 117 -5.91 -15.54 -7.22
#